data_AF-A0A848ZPF1-F1
#
_entry.id   AF-A0A848ZPF1-F1
#
_cell.length_a   1.000
_cell.length_b   1.000
_cell.length_c   1.000
_cell.angle_alpha   90.00
_cell.angle_beta   90.00
_cell.angle_gamma   90.00
#
_symmetry.space_group_name_H-M   'P 1'
#
loop_
_entity.id
_entity.type
_entity.pdbx_description
1 polymer ?
#
loop_
_entity_poly.entity_id
_entity_poly.type
_entity_poly.pdbx_seq_one_letter_code
_entity_poly.pdbx_strand_id
1 'polypeptide(L)'
;RFNINNGYAVVQLTAKYSEGLMSVEDASAIALPKIRKEKKAAQIIEANKGKSMDAFAKDNSVIAATATALTMKSPTIPGAGSEAFVVGTAFGMDEGETSGLIKGDSGVYMLTVTKKEAAPELDNYSTYANNLQSAAAGRVNYAVYNALKEASTIEDKRATFY
;
A
#
# COMPACT_ATOMS: atom_id res chain seq x y z
N ARG A 1 34.02 -11.19 -8.75
CA ARG A 1 34.46 -9.84 -8.35
C ARG A 1 34.24 -8.92 -9.54
N PHE A 2 33.27 -8.02 -9.48
CA PHE A 2 32.99 -7.06 -10.55
C PHE A 2 33.53 -5.69 -10.14
N ASN A 3 34.34 -5.06 -11.00
CA ASN A 3 34.86 -3.71 -10.74
C ASN A 3 33.82 -2.70 -11.19
N ILE A 4 33.46 -1.78 -10.30
CA ILE A 4 32.62 -0.61 -10.60
C ILE A 4 33.46 0.65 -10.36
N ASN A 5 33.11 1.77 -11.00
CA ASN A 5 33.91 3.01 -10.98
C ASN A 5 34.33 3.50 -9.59
N ASN A 6 33.63 3.09 -8.52
CA ASN A 6 33.94 3.45 -7.13
C ASN A 6 34.16 2.24 -6.18
N GLY A 7 34.44 1.03 -6.68
CA GLY A 7 34.73 -0.11 -5.80
C GLY A 7 34.60 -1.50 -6.43
N TYR A 8 34.41 -2.50 -5.57
CA TYR A 8 34.25 -3.90 -5.98
C TYR A 8 32.92 -4.45 -5.48
N ALA A 9 32.10 -4.99 -6.38
CA ALA A 9 30.92 -5.76 -6.01
C ALA A 9 31.28 -7.25 -5.84
N VAL A 10 30.98 -7.79 -4.66
CA VAL A 10 30.99 -9.22 -4.36
C VAL A 10 29.53 -9.67 -4.32
N VAL A 11 29.16 -10.58 -5.23
CA VAL A 11 27.80 -11.11 -5.32
C VAL A 11 27.85 -12.63 -5.13
N GLN A 12 26.94 -13.16 -4.32
CA GLN A 12 26.73 -14.60 -4.14
C GLN A 12 25.44 -14.98 -4.85
N LEU A 13 25.51 -15.99 -5.73
CA LEU A 13 24.32 -16.56 -6.35
C LEU A 13 23.62 -17.46 -5.33
N THR A 14 22.42 -17.08 -4.91
CA THR A 14 21.62 -17.86 -3.95
C THR A 14 20.68 -18.86 -4.62
N ALA A 15 20.17 -18.54 -5.81
CA ALA A 15 19.30 -19.41 -6.59
C ALA A 15 19.32 -19.03 -8.09
N LYS A 16 18.97 -19.97 -8.97
CA LYS A 16 18.81 -19.78 -10.42
C LYS A 16 17.32 -19.89 -10.76
N TYR A 17 16.75 -18.88 -11.39
CA TYR A 17 15.36 -18.87 -11.83
C TYR A 17 15.30 -18.64 -13.34
N SER A 18 14.48 -19.41 -14.04
CA SER A 18 14.13 -19.14 -15.44
C SER A 18 13.27 -17.87 -15.52
N GLU A 19 13.41 -17.12 -16.60
CA GLU A 19 12.53 -15.99 -16.88
C GLU A 19 11.07 -16.44 -16.93
N GLY A 20 10.19 -15.72 -16.24
CA GLY A 20 8.77 -16.04 -16.14
C GLY A 20 8.21 -15.87 -14.74
N LEU A 21 7.04 -16.47 -14.53
CA LEU A 21 6.39 -16.47 -13.22
C LEU A 21 7.22 -17.29 -12.23
N MET A 22 7.23 -16.85 -10.97
CA MET A 22 7.83 -17.63 -9.88
C MET A 22 7.18 -19.03 -9.82
N SER A 23 7.98 -20.03 -9.42
CA SER A 23 7.45 -21.37 -9.12
C SER A 23 6.36 -21.27 -8.05
N VAL A 24 5.41 -22.21 -8.02
CA VAL A 24 4.32 -22.20 -7.04
C VAL A 24 4.89 -22.31 -5.62
N GLU A 25 5.97 -23.07 -5.46
CA GLU A 25 6.68 -23.30 -4.21
C GLU A 25 7.33 -22.02 -3.66
N ASP A 26 8.05 -21.27 -4.51
CA ASP A 26 8.69 -20.02 -4.12
C ASP A 26 7.67 -18.89 -3.95
N ALA A 27 6.66 -18.85 -4.82
CA ALA A 27 5.58 -17.87 -4.74
C ALA A 27 4.71 -18.09 -3.51
N SER A 28 4.56 -19.35 -3.05
CA SER A 28 3.70 -19.70 -1.91
C SER A 28 4.11 -18.98 -0.63
N ALA A 29 5.41 -18.78 -0.39
CA ALA A 29 5.90 -18.07 0.79
C ALA A 29 5.38 -16.61 0.86
N ILE A 30 5.19 -15.97 -0.29
CA ILE A 30 4.74 -14.57 -0.39
C ILE A 30 3.23 -14.48 -0.62
N ALA A 31 2.68 -15.38 -1.45
CA ALA A 31 1.29 -15.34 -1.89
C ALA A 31 0.33 -15.92 -0.83
N LEU A 32 0.70 -17.01 -0.13
CA LEU A 32 -0.20 -17.63 0.84
C LEU A 32 -0.63 -16.66 1.98
N PRO A 33 0.28 -15.88 2.60
CA PRO A 33 -0.13 -14.89 3.61
C PRO A 33 -1.10 -13.85 3.05
N LYS A 34 -0.84 -13.35 1.83
CA LYS A 34 -1.71 -12.38 1.16
C LYS A 34 -3.08 -12.97 0.89
N ILE A 35 -3.17 -14.12 0.23
CA ILE A 35 -4.44 -14.79 -0.09
C ILE A 35 -5.23 -15.13 1.17
N ARG A 36 -4.57 -15.62 2.23
CA ARG A 36 -5.23 -15.89 3.52
C ARG A 36 -5.84 -14.62 4.11
N LYS A 37 -5.10 -13.52 4.09
CA LYS A 37 -5.57 -12.21 4.56
C LYS A 37 -6.78 -11.73 3.75
N GLU A 38 -6.74 -11.89 2.43
CA GLU A 38 -7.87 -11.51 1.56
C GLU A 38 -9.12 -12.36 1.80
N LYS A 39 -8.96 -13.68 1.89
CA LYS A 39 -10.08 -14.59 2.18
C LYS A 39 -10.69 -14.33 3.55
N LYS A 40 -9.86 -14.09 4.58
CA LYS A 40 -10.35 -13.73 5.91
C LYS A 40 -11.12 -12.42 5.90
N ALA A 41 -10.60 -11.39 5.22
CA ALA A 41 -11.30 -10.11 5.07
C ALA A 41 -12.65 -10.29 4.37
N ALA A 42 -12.69 -11.06 3.28
CA ALA A 42 -13.94 -11.36 2.59
C ALA A 42 -14.95 -12.10 3.48
N GLN A 43 -14.51 -13.11 4.24
CA GLN A 43 -15.39 -13.83 5.17
C GLN A 43 -15.96 -12.92 6.26
N ILE A 44 -15.16 -12.02 6.83
CA ILE A 44 -15.61 -11.05 7.82
C ILE A 44 -16.62 -10.08 7.19
N ILE A 45 -16.36 -9.63 5.97
CA ILE A 45 -17.28 -8.74 5.25
C ILE A 45 -18.61 -9.44 5.00
N GLU A 46 -18.60 -10.65 4.43
CA GLU A 46 -19.81 -11.43 4.15
C GLU A 46 -20.61 -11.72 5.42
N ALA A 47 -19.95 -12.12 6.52
CA ALA A 47 -20.60 -12.44 7.79
C ALA A 47 -21.24 -11.22 8.48
N ASN A 48 -20.85 -10.01 8.09
CA ASN A 48 -21.30 -8.77 8.71
C ASN A 48 -21.99 -7.80 7.75
N LYS A 49 -22.31 -8.25 6.53
CA LYS A 49 -23.06 -7.45 5.54
C LYS A 49 -24.37 -6.93 6.13
N GLY A 50 -24.61 -5.62 5.95
CA GLY A 50 -25.85 -4.95 6.37
C GLY A 50 -25.98 -4.74 7.88
N LYS A 51 -24.99 -5.10 8.70
CA LYS A 51 -25.00 -4.80 10.14
C LYS A 51 -24.65 -3.34 10.38
N SER A 52 -25.25 -2.75 11.42
CA SER A 52 -24.84 -1.45 11.93
C SER A 52 -23.48 -1.53 12.62
N MET A 53 -22.82 -0.38 12.81
CA MET A 53 -21.52 -0.30 13.48
C MET A 53 -21.54 -0.92 14.88
N ASP A 54 -22.62 -0.69 15.65
CA ASP A 54 -22.78 -1.26 16.99
C ASP A 54 -22.94 -2.79 16.97
N ALA A 55 -23.72 -3.31 16.02
CA ALA A 55 -23.92 -4.76 15.86
C ALA A 55 -22.61 -5.44 15.40
N PHE A 56 -21.88 -4.81 14.48
CA PHE A 56 -20.57 -5.27 14.04
C PHE A 56 -19.55 -5.30 15.19
N ALA A 57 -19.48 -4.22 15.98
CA ALA A 57 -18.59 -4.11 17.13
C ALA A 57 -18.90 -5.19 18.19
N LYS A 58 -20.18 -5.38 18.52
CA LYS A 58 -20.63 -6.38 19.49
C LYS A 58 -20.33 -7.81 19.05
N ASP A 59 -20.67 -8.17 17.81
CA ASP A 59 -20.50 -9.53 17.30
C ASP A 59 -19.02 -9.92 17.17
N ASN A 60 -18.15 -8.95 16.90
CA ASN A 60 -16.71 -9.17 16.79
C ASN A 60 -15.96 -8.86 18.09
N SER A 61 -16.68 -8.55 19.19
CA SER A 61 -16.11 -8.23 20.50
C SER A 61 -15.05 -7.12 20.45
N VAL A 62 -15.28 -6.11 19.61
CA VAL A 62 -14.39 -4.97 19.41
C VAL A 62 -15.06 -3.73 20.00
N ILE A 63 -14.27 -2.84 20.60
CA ILE A 63 -14.75 -1.55 21.10
C ILE A 63 -14.52 -0.50 20.03
N ALA A 64 -15.55 0.31 19.73
CA ALA A 64 -15.42 1.43 18.83
C ALA A 64 -14.40 2.44 19.40
N ALA A 65 -13.31 2.66 18.66
CA ALA A 65 -12.27 3.61 19.03
C ALA A 65 -12.49 4.93 18.27
N THR A 66 -12.33 6.05 18.96
CA THR A 66 -12.30 7.37 18.33
C THR A 66 -10.88 7.70 17.91
N ALA A 67 -10.66 7.86 16.61
CA ALA A 67 -9.39 8.33 16.08
C ALA A 67 -9.46 9.85 15.89
N THR A 68 -8.55 10.59 16.54
CA THR A 68 -8.44 12.05 16.43
C THR A 68 -7.19 12.43 15.64
N ALA A 69 -7.21 13.63 15.03
CA ALA A 69 -6.07 14.20 14.30
C ALA A 69 -5.52 13.33 13.15
N LEU A 70 -6.39 12.63 12.41
CA LEU A 70 -5.98 11.91 11.20
C LEU A 70 -5.62 12.92 10.10
N THR A 71 -4.53 12.65 9.37
CA THR A 71 -4.11 13.47 8.23
C THR A 71 -3.81 12.60 7.02
N MET A 72 -4.08 13.10 5.81
CA MET A 72 -3.69 12.38 4.58
C MET A 72 -2.17 12.26 4.42
N LYS A 73 -1.39 13.15 5.06
CA LYS A 73 0.08 13.11 5.03
C LYS A 73 0.64 11.93 5.83
N SER A 74 -0.03 11.55 6.91
CA SER A 74 0.35 10.42 7.74
C SER A 74 -0.93 9.66 8.14
N PRO A 75 -1.42 8.75 7.27
CA PRO A 75 -2.69 8.05 7.48
C PRO A 75 -2.54 6.93 8.52
N THR A 76 -2.28 7.31 9.77
CA THR A 76 -2.14 6.40 10.90
C THR A 76 -3.37 6.49 11.79
N ILE A 77 -4.02 5.37 12.02
CA ILE A 77 -5.14 5.25 12.96
C ILE A 77 -4.57 4.85 14.33
N PRO A 78 -4.84 5.60 15.41
CA PRO A 78 -4.45 5.23 16.76
C PRO A 78 -4.92 3.81 17.10
N GLY A 79 -3.99 2.94 17.52
CA GLY A 79 -4.26 1.55 17.86
C GLY A 79 -4.30 0.56 16.69
N ALA A 80 -4.52 1.01 15.45
CA ALA A 80 -4.55 0.15 14.25
C ALA A 80 -3.31 0.31 13.36
N GLY A 81 -2.59 1.44 13.46
CA GLY A 81 -1.39 1.69 12.66
C GLY A 81 -1.69 2.35 11.31
N SER A 82 -0.81 2.15 10.32
CA SER A 82 -0.91 2.81 9.01
C SER A 82 -2.00 2.16 8.15
N GLU A 83 -3.04 2.93 7.82
CA GLU A 83 -4.24 2.46 7.12
C GLU A 83 -4.66 3.47 6.04
N ALA A 84 -3.85 3.59 4.99
CA ALA A 84 -4.01 4.60 3.95
C ALA A 84 -5.39 4.56 3.26
N PHE A 85 -5.89 3.37 2.96
CA PHE A 85 -7.18 3.19 2.29
C PHE A 85 -8.37 3.58 3.17
N VAL A 86 -8.32 3.23 4.46
CA VAL A 86 -9.37 3.54 5.43
C VAL A 86 -9.42 5.04 5.69
N VAL A 87 -8.25 5.66 5.93
CA VAL A 87 -8.15 7.11 6.12
C VAL A 87 -8.59 7.85 4.86
N GLY A 88 -8.16 7.41 3.67
CA GLY A 88 -8.61 7.99 2.40
C GLY A 88 -10.12 7.94 2.22
N THR A 89 -10.75 6.83 2.59
CA THR A 89 -12.22 6.70 2.55
C THR A 89 -12.90 7.69 3.51
N ALA A 90 -12.38 7.84 4.73
CA ALA A 90 -12.90 8.82 5.69
C ALA A 90 -12.80 10.27 5.19
N PHE A 91 -11.73 10.62 4.47
CA PHE A 91 -11.58 11.96 3.88
C PHE A 91 -12.53 12.21 2.70
N GLY A 92 -12.92 11.15 1.98
CA GLY A 92 -13.87 11.22 0.87
C GLY A 92 -15.34 11.29 1.29
N MET A 93 -15.66 10.94 2.54
CA MET A 93 -17.03 10.95 3.07
C MET A 93 -17.44 12.30 3.67
N ASP A 94 -18.74 12.47 3.85
CA ASP A 94 -19.34 13.65 4.49
C ASP A 94 -19.40 13.50 6.02
N GLU A 95 -19.44 14.63 6.74
CA GLU A 95 -19.57 14.63 8.19
C GLU A 95 -20.92 14.03 8.63
N GLY A 96 -20.88 13.12 9.60
CA GLY A 96 -22.04 12.37 10.07
C GLY A 96 -22.33 11.08 9.30
N GLU A 97 -21.61 10.82 8.20
CA GLU A 97 -21.79 9.61 7.39
C GLU A 97 -21.05 8.41 8.01
N THR A 98 -21.73 7.25 8.01
CA THR A 98 -21.15 5.97 8.39
C THR A 98 -20.80 5.16 7.15
N SER A 99 -19.58 4.65 7.09
CA SER A 99 -19.09 3.87 5.97
C SER A 99 -19.69 2.47 5.97
N GLY A 100 -19.65 1.81 4.82
CA GLY A 100 -19.75 0.35 4.77
C GLY A 100 -18.53 -0.33 5.41
N LEU A 101 -18.49 -1.66 5.29
CA LEU A 101 -17.31 -2.45 5.67
C LEU A 101 -16.19 -2.22 4.63
N ILE A 102 -15.05 -1.73 5.10
CA ILE A 102 -13.87 -1.38 4.31
C ILE A 102 -12.76 -2.40 4.58
N LYS A 103 -12.16 -2.97 3.54
CA LYS A 103 -10.95 -3.80 3.67
C LYS A 103 -9.72 -2.89 3.79
N GLY A 104 -9.16 -2.79 4.99
CA GLY A 104 -7.88 -2.13 5.26
C GLY A 104 -6.68 -3.08 5.10
N ASP A 105 -5.50 -2.55 5.42
CA ASP A 105 -4.24 -3.26 5.36
C ASP A 105 -3.98 -4.15 6.58
N SER A 106 -4.62 -3.93 7.72
CA SER A 106 -4.48 -4.83 8.87
C SER A 106 -5.79 -5.49 9.29
N GLY A 107 -6.93 -5.04 8.76
CA GLY A 107 -8.24 -5.57 9.13
C GLY A 107 -9.39 -5.07 8.26
N VAL A 108 -10.62 -5.37 8.70
CA VAL A 108 -11.85 -4.82 8.14
C VAL A 108 -12.35 -3.73 9.08
N TYR A 109 -12.66 -2.57 8.54
CA TYR A 109 -13.03 -1.37 9.29
C TYR A 109 -14.42 -0.90 8.91
N MET A 110 -15.11 -0.32 9.89
CA MET A 110 -16.28 0.50 9.68
C MET A 110 -16.02 1.80 10.43
N LEU A 111 -16.24 2.94 9.78
CA LEU A 111 -15.95 4.25 10.35
C LEU A 111 -17.17 5.15 10.25
N THR A 112 -17.27 6.10 11.18
CA THR A 112 -18.24 7.20 11.12
C THR A 112 -17.46 8.50 11.18
N VAL A 113 -17.69 9.39 10.23
CA VAL A 113 -17.01 10.70 10.20
C VAL A 113 -17.66 11.59 11.27
N THR A 114 -16.96 11.81 12.37
CA THR A 114 -17.49 12.62 13.48
C THR A 114 -17.33 14.12 13.25
N LYS A 115 -16.24 14.54 12.62
CA LYS A 115 -15.94 15.94 12.31
C LYS A 115 -14.97 16.04 11.15
N LYS A 116 -15.20 16.99 10.23
CA LYS A 116 -14.27 17.31 9.14
C LYS A 116 -13.75 18.73 9.30
N GLU A 117 -12.43 18.87 9.45
CA GLU A 117 -11.78 20.19 9.48
C GLU A 117 -11.27 20.54 8.09
N ALA A 118 -11.78 21.64 7.53
CA ALA A 118 -11.30 22.14 6.26
C ALA A 118 -9.86 22.63 6.42
N ALA A 119 -8.98 22.26 5.48
CA ALA A 119 -7.65 22.83 5.42
C ALA A 119 -7.76 24.34 5.14
N PRO A 120 -6.89 25.17 5.73
CA PRO A 120 -6.86 26.59 5.41
C PRO A 120 -6.57 26.79 3.92
N GLU A 121 -7.28 27.73 3.29
CA GLU A 121 -6.95 28.12 1.92
C GLU A 121 -5.53 28.69 1.89
N LEU A 122 -4.76 28.26 0.89
CA LEU A 122 -3.41 28.76 0.67
C LEU A 122 -3.47 29.79 -0.45
N ASP A 123 -2.97 30.99 -0.19
CA ASP A 123 -2.87 32.06 -1.19
C ASP A 123 -1.96 31.69 -2.37
N ASN A 124 -1.01 30.76 -2.15
CA ASN A 124 -0.04 30.36 -3.15
C ASN A 124 0.36 28.87 -3.04
N TYR A 125 0.22 28.14 -4.14
CA TYR A 125 0.59 26.73 -4.27
C TYR A 125 1.97 26.49 -4.91
N SER A 126 2.71 27.55 -5.27
CA SER A 126 3.98 27.47 -6.01
C SER A 126 5.01 26.57 -5.33
N THR A 127 5.10 26.59 -3.99
CA THR A 127 6.01 25.74 -3.24
C THR A 127 5.65 24.25 -3.38
N TYR A 128 4.36 23.91 -3.36
CA TYR A 128 3.90 22.53 -3.56
C TYR A 128 4.11 22.07 -5.00
N ALA A 129 3.84 22.95 -5.97
CA ALA A 129 4.09 22.69 -7.39
C ALA A 129 5.57 22.43 -7.68
N ASN A 130 6.48 23.27 -7.15
CA ASN A 130 7.92 23.10 -7.31
C ASN A 130 8.45 21.81 -6.67
N ASN A 131 7.92 21.45 -5.49
CA ASN A 131 8.25 20.17 -4.84
C ASN A 131 7.78 18.98 -5.68
N LEU A 132 6.56 19.03 -6.21
CA LEU A 132 6.03 17.98 -7.08
C LEU A 132 6.84 17.85 -8.38
N GLN A 133 7.20 18.98 -9.00
CA GLN A 133 8.03 19.03 -10.21
C GLN A 133 9.42 18.42 -9.95
N SER A 134 10.06 18.77 -8.84
CA SER A 134 11.37 18.23 -8.46
C SER A 134 11.31 16.71 -8.20
N ALA A 135 10.27 16.25 -7.50
CA ALA A 135 10.05 14.82 -7.27
C ALA A 135 9.77 14.04 -8.56
N ALA A 136 9.00 14.63 -9.49
CA ALA A 136 8.72 14.04 -10.79
C ALA A 136 10.00 13.95 -11.64
N ALA A 137 10.80 15.02 -11.71
CA ALA A 137 12.05 15.07 -12.46
C ALA A 137 13.05 13.99 -12.00
N GLY A 138 13.15 13.75 -10.67
CA GLY A 138 14.00 12.68 -10.14
C GLY A 138 13.58 11.27 -10.58
N ARG A 139 12.28 11.03 -10.79
CA ARG A 139 11.75 9.73 -11.27
C ARG A 139 12.00 9.48 -12.74
N VAL A 140 12.13 10.53 -13.56
CA VAL A 140 12.29 10.41 -15.03
C VAL A 140 13.50 9.56 -15.39
N ASN A 141 14.65 9.75 -14.75
CA ASN A 141 15.86 8.98 -15.08
C ASN A 141 15.68 7.46 -14.87
N TYR A 142 15.03 7.07 -13.77
CA TYR A 142 14.73 5.67 -13.49
C TYR A 142 13.66 5.11 -14.46
N ALA A 143 12.62 5.90 -14.74
CA ALA A 143 11.55 5.51 -15.65
C ALA A 143 12.06 5.34 -17.09
N VAL A 144 12.90 6.25 -17.58
CA VAL A 144 13.52 6.16 -18.91
C VAL A 144 14.44 4.95 -18.99
N TYR A 145 15.27 4.70 -17.97
CA TYR A 145 16.11 3.51 -17.93
C TYR A 145 15.28 2.21 -17.99
N ASN A 146 14.21 2.11 -17.19
CA ASN A 146 13.34 0.93 -17.20
C ASN A 146 12.57 0.80 -18.52
N ALA A 147 12.08 1.90 -19.10
CA ALA A 147 11.39 1.87 -20.39
C ALA A 147 12.34 1.42 -21.53
N LEU A 148 13.58 1.91 -21.54
CA LEU A 148 14.61 1.46 -22.49
C LEU A 148 14.95 -0.02 -22.28
N LYS A 149 15.02 -0.46 -21.03
CA LYS A 149 15.26 -1.85 -20.66
C LYS A 149 14.12 -2.76 -21.16
N GLU A 150 12.87 -2.39 -20.92
CA GLU A 150 11.68 -3.14 -21.36
C GLU A 150 11.51 -3.14 -22.88
N ALA A 151 11.87 -2.04 -23.56
CA ALA A 151 11.84 -1.96 -25.02
C ALA A 151 12.97 -2.75 -25.70
N SER A 152 14.00 -3.16 -24.94
CA SER A 152 15.12 -3.94 -25.45
C SER A 152 14.93 -5.44 -25.20
N THR A 153 15.28 -6.27 -26.18
CA THR A 153 15.35 -7.71 -25.98
C THR A 153 16.63 -8.04 -25.21
N ILE A 154 16.49 -8.37 -23.92
CA ILE A 154 17.62 -8.73 -23.06
C ILE A 154 17.60 -10.25 -22.83
N GLU A 155 18.55 -10.95 -23.45
CA GLU A 155 18.77 -12.38 -23.15
C GLU A 155 19.71 -12.53 -21.95
N ASP A 156 19.18 -12.93 -20.79
CA ASP A 156 19.97 -13.16 -19.59
C ASP A 156 20.60 -14.57 -19.58
N LYS A 157 21.87 -14.68 -20.00
CA LYS A 157 22.63 -15.94 -20.05
C LYS A 157 23.45 -16.23 -18.80
N ARG A 158 23.24 -15.50 -17.69
CA ARG A 158 24.06 -15.64 -16.47
C ARG A 158 23.97 -17.04 -15.83
N ALA A 159 22.90 -17.79 -16.09
CA ALA A 159 22.73 -19.16 -15.60
C ALA A 159 23.60 -20.20 -16.34
N THR A 160 24.02 -19.90 -17.58
CA THR A 160 24.71 -20.85 -18.48
C THR A 160 26.23 -20.76 -18.39
N PHE A 161 26.78 -19.62 -18.00
CA PHE A 161 28.23 -19.34 -18.05
C PHE A 161 28.96 -19.39 -16.70
N TYR A 162 28.26 -19.72 -15.60
CA TYR A 162 28.83 -19.85 -14.25
C TYR A 162 28.25 -21.02 -13.45
#